data_AF-A0A832JCB2-F1
#
_entry.id   AF-A0A832JCB2-F1
#
_cell.length_a   1.000
_cell.length_b   1.000
_cell.length_c   1.000
_cell.angle_alpha   90.00
_cell.angle_beta   90.00
_cell.angle_gamma   90.00
#
_symmetry.space_group_name_H-M   'P 1'
#
loop_
_entity.id
_entity.type
_entity.pdbx_description
1 polymer ?
#
loop_
_entity_poly.entity_id
_entity_poly.type
_entity_poly.pdbx_seq_one_letter_code
_entity_poly.pdbx_strand_id
1 'polypeptide(L)'
;MQAAVSVEHRFLHTAVIHSNDLRRISRFAEAIGTTIFIANAPSYAWAGIEGEGWQTLTVTGPTGEGITRPRTFTRTRHIVLGGGVMTFKRSA
;
A
#
# COMPACT_ATOMS: atom_id res chain seq x y z
N MET A 1 10.45 -12.77 -16.99
CA MET A 1 9.35 -12.62 -16.01
C MET A 1 9.17 -13.88 -15.18
N GLN A 2 9.01 -15.08 -15.77
CA GLN A 2 8.82 -16.32 -15.00
C GLN A 2 9.92 -16.60 -13.96
N ALA A 3 11.20 -16.41 -14.31
CA ALA A 3 12.29 -16.57 -13.35
C ALA A 3 12.15 -15.64 -12.13
N ALA A 4 11.81 -14.37 -12.36
CA ALA A 4 11.60 -13.40 -11.28
C ALA A 4 10.43 -13.79 -10.35
N VAL A 5 9.32 -14.29 -10.93
CA VAL A 5 8.18 -14.81 -10.16
C VAL A 5 8.57 -16.05 -9.36
N SER A 6 9.41 -16.92 -9.92
CA SER A 6 9.88 -18.13 -9.23
C SER A 6 10.77 -17.83 -8.03
N VAL A 7 11.71 -16.89 -8.15
CA VAL A 7 12.66 -16.55 -7.07
C VAL A 7 12.04 -15.73 -5.95
N GLU A 8 10.88 -15.11 -6.19
CA GLU A 8 10.11 -14.40 -5.17
C GLU A 8 9.44 -15.38 -4.18
N HIS A 9 9.30 -16.65 -4.57
CA HIS A 9 8.72 -17.73 -3.76
C HIS A 9 7.26 -17.52 -3.33
N ARG A 10 6.53 -16.57 -3.93
CA ARG A 10 5.16 -16.20 -3.58
C ARG A 10 5.01 -15.72 -2.14
N PHE A 11 6.02 -15.03 -1.61
CA PHE A 11 5.88 -14.34 -0.33
C PHE A 11 5.04 -13.06 -0.46
N LEU A 12 4.90 -12.55 -1.69
CA LEU A 12 4.16 -11.36 -2.07
C LEU A 12 4.59 -10.13 -1.26
N HIS A 13 5.87 -10.03 -0.90
CA HIS A 13 6.37 -8.97 -0.02
C HIS A 13 6.88 -7.76 -0.79
N THR A 14 7.91 -7.91 -1.62
CA THR A 14 8.56 -6.78 -2.31
C THR A 14 9.19 -7.20 -3.64
N ALA A 15 9.04 -6.37 -4.67
CA ALA A 15 9.76 -6.51 -5.93
C ALA A 15 10.23 -5.14 -6.45
N VAL A 16 11.38 -5.14 -7.14
CA VAL A 16 11.98 -3.97 -7.77
C VAL A 16 12.24 -4.26 -9.25
N ILE A 17 11.96 -3.30 -10.12
CA ILE A 17 12.28 -3.37 -11.55
C ILE A 17 12.95 -2.08 -12.03
N HIS A 18 13.94 -2.23 -12.91
CA HIS A 18 14.51 -1.11 -13.68
C HIS A 18 14.19 -1.30 -15.17
N SER A 19 13.41 -0.39 -15.75
CA SER A 19 13.04 -0.40 -17.17
C SER A 19 12.48 0.94 -17.63
N ASN A 20 12.71 1.30 -18.89
CA ASN A 20 12.07 2.46 -19.54
C ASN A 20 10.79 2.10 -20.33
N ASP A 21 10.45 0.80 -20.47
CA ASP A 21 9.22 0.37 -21.15
C ASP A 21 8.09 0.17 -20.12
N LEU A 22 7.11 1.08 -20.13
CA LEU A 22 5.95 1.03 -19.24
C LEU A 22 5.11 -0.25 -19.40
N ARG A 23 5.02 -0.82 -20.59
CA ARG A 23 4.27 -2.07 -20.82
C ARG A 23 4.96 -3.23 -20.13
N ARG A 24 6.29 -3.22 -20.09
CA ARG A 24 7.08 -4.22 -19.36
C ARG A 24 6.91 -4.07 -17.86
N ILE A 25 6.91 -2.84 -17.36
CA ILE A 25 6.67 -2.55 -15.93
C ILE A 25 5.27 -3.03 -15.53
N SER A 26 4.24 -2.63 -16.27
CA SER A 26 2.85 -3.02 -15.99
C SER A 26 2.65 -4.53 -16.01
N ARG A 27 3.13 -5.23 -17.05
CA ARG A 27 3.07 -6.70 -17.11
C ARG A 27 3.82 -7.37 -15.95
N PHE A 28 4.91 -6.77 -15.48
CA PHE A 28 5.67 -7.34 -14.36
C PHE A 28 4.93 -7.12 -13.03
N ALA A 29 4.36 -5.94 -12.81
CA ALA A 29 3.56 -5.63 -11.63
C ALA A 29 2.38 -6.61 -11.49
N GLU A 30 1.65 -6.87 -12.58
CA GLU A 30 0.55 -7.83 -12.62
C GLU A 30 1.02 -9.26 -12.35
N ALA A 31 2.16 -9.67 -12.91
CA ALA A 31 2.66 -11.04 -12.77
C ALA A 31 3.29 -11.33 -11.39
N ILE A 32 3.92 -10.33 -10.75
CA ILE A 32 4.66 -10.50 -9.49
C ILE A 32 3.76 -10.36 -8.27
N GLY A 33 2.74 -9.49 -8.32
CA GLY A 33 1.69 -9.38 -7.30
C GLY A 33 2.18 -9.06 -5.86
N THR A 34 3.33 -8.42 -5.70
CA THR A 34 3.89 -8.11 -4.37
C THR A 34 3.20 -6.92 -3.72
N THR A 35 3.16 -6.91 -2.39
CA THR A 35 2.65 -5.79 -1.56
C THR A 35 3.36 -4.48 -1.87
N ILE A 36 4.68 -4.52 -2.03
CA ILE A 36 5.51 -3.40 -2.43
C ILE A 36 6.05 -3.64 -3.83
N PHE A 37 5.81 -2.70 -4.74
CA PHE A 37 6.34 -2.73 -6.09
C PHE A 37 7.04 -1.41 -6.41
N ILE A 38 8.32 -1.48 -6.75
CA ILE A 38 9.17 -0.31 -6.99
C ILE A 38 9.66 -0.35 -8.43
N ALA A 39 9.44 0.73 -9.18
CA ALA A 39 9.95 0.88 -10.54
C ALA A 39 10.94 2.04 -10.60
N ASN A 40 12.15 1.77 -11.10
CA ASN A 40 13.20 2.77 -11.35
C ASN A 40 13.65 3.57 -10.11
N ALA A 41 13.56 2.97 -8.92
CA ALA A 41 13.98 3.58 -7.66
C ALA A 41 14.68 2.53 -6.76
N PRO A 42 15.50 2.97 -5.78
CA PRO A 42 16.15 2.06 -4.84
C PRO A 42 15.13 1.34 -3.95
N SER A 43 15.51 0.18 -3.41
CA SER A 43 14.60 -0.66 -2.64
C SER A 43 14.04 0.03 -1.39
N TYR A 44 14.77 0.93 -0.74
CA TYR A 44 14.28 1.64 0.45
C TYR A 44 13.24 2.73 0.13
N ALA A 45 13.03 3.06 -1.15
CA ALA A 45 12.14 4.15 -1.55
C ALA A 45 10.68 3.91 -1.13
N TRP A 46 10.24 2.64 -1.01
CA TRP A 46 8.88 2.32 -0.54
C TRP A 46 8.59 2.83 0.87
N ALA A 47 9.63 3.01 1.69
CA ALA A 47 9.47 3.49 3.05
C ALA A 47 9.29 5.02 3.11
N GLY A 48 9.22 5.73 1.98
CA GLY A 48 9.10 7.19 1.96
C GLY A 48 10.44 7.92 2.14
N ILE A 49 11.57 7.25 1.93
CA ILE A 49 12.88 7.90 1.76
C ILE A 49 13.08 8.13 0.27
N GLU A 50 13.17 9.38 -0.17
CA GLU A 50 13.35 9.71 -1.60
C GLU A 50 12.21 9.20 -2.51
N GLY A 51 11.06 8.85 -1.93
CA GLY A 51 9.88 8.32 -2.60
C GLY A 51 8.59 8.72 -1.86
N GLU A 52 7.44 8.47 -2.49
CA GLU A 52 6.12 8.74 -1.89
C GLU A 52 5.74 7.68 -0.85
N GLY A 53 5.07 8.09 0.23
CA GLY A 53 4.55 7.18 1.26
C GLY A 53 4.90 7.61 2.69
N TRP A 54 4.89 6.66 3.61
CA TRP A 54 5.29 6.86 5.01
C TRP A 54 6.21 5.74 5.47
N GLN A 55 7.09 6.07 6.42
CA GLN A 55 8.02 5.13 7.04
C GLN A 55 7.24 4.13 7.92
N THR A 56 7.52 2.84 7.74
CA THR A 56 7.13 1.77 8.68
C THR A 56 8.17 0.65 8.64
N LEU A 57 8.28 -0.09 9.74
CA LEU A 57 9.09 -1.31 9.82
C LEU A 57 8.23 -2.58 9.88
N THR A 58 6.91 -2.43 9.77
CA THR A 58 5.96 -3.54 9.77
C THR A 58 5.18 -3.52 8.46
N VAL A 59 5.52 -4.47 7.58
CA VAL A 59 4.83 -4.72 6.31
C VAL A 59 4.07 -6.03 6.43
N THR A 60 2.80 -6.00 6.06
CA THR A 60 1.88 -7.14 6.24
C THR A 60 1.47 -7.69 4.89
N GLY A 61 2.00 -8.87 4.56
CA GLY A 61 1.63 -9.63 3.36
C GLY A 61 0.39 -10.51 3.58
N PRO A 62 0.43 -11.50 4.49
CA PRO A 62 -0.64 -12.51 4.62
C PRO A 62 -2.02 -11.97 5.00
N THR A 63 -2.07 -10.91 5.80
CA THR A 63 -3.29 -10.29 6.33
C THR A 63 -3.79 -9.10 5.48
N GLY A 64 -2.95 -8.60 4.57
CA GLY A 64 -3.35 -7.65 3.52
C GLY A 64 -3.46 -6.18 3.94
N GLU A 65 -3.04 -5.78 5.14
CA GLU A 65 -3.04 -4.37 5.55
C GLU A 65 -1.93 -3.56 4.85
N GLY A 66 -0.98 -4.23 4.21
CA GLY A 66 0.10 -3.62 3.43
C GLY A 66 1.11 -2.89 4.31
N ILE A 67 1.40 -1.64 3.95
CA ILE A 67 2.27 -0.73 4.70
C ILE A 67 1.48 -0.21 5.93
N THR A 68 1.80 -0.75 7.10
CA THR A 68 1.06 -0.41 8.32
C THR A 68 1.25 1.05 8.73
N ARG A 69 0.23 1.60 9.41
CA ARG A 69 0.19 2.97 9.94
C ARG A 69 -0.64 2.99 11.23
N PRO A 70 -0.68 4.09 12.01
CA PRO A 70 -1.52 4.15 13.23
C PRO A 70 -2.98 3.74 13.01
N ARG A 71 -3.55 4.06 11.83
CA ARG A 71 -4.92 3.63 11.46
C ARG A 71 -5.08 2.11 11.36
N THR A 72 -4.04 1.37 11.00
CA THR A 72 -4.06 -0.10 10.92
C THR A 72 -4.30 -0.75 12.28
N PHE A 73 -3.86 -0.10 13.36
CA PHE A 73 -3.97 -0.62 14.72
C PHE A 73 -5.19 -0.09 15.49
N THR A 74 -6.13 0.58 14.80
CA THR A 74 -7.33 1.16 15.42
C THR A 74 -8.61 0.60 14.79
N ARG A 75 -9.64 0.39 15.62
CA ARG A 75 -10.94 -0.08 15.14
C ARG A 75 -11.68 1.05 14.42
N THR A 76 -12.04 0.83 13.16
CA THR A 76 -12.96 1.75 12.45
C THR A 76 -14.34 1.66 13.08
N ARG A 77 -14.90 2.79 13.51
CA ARG A 77 -16.25 2.88 14.08
C ARG A 77 -17.16 3.61 13.11
N HIS A 78 -18.22 2.94 12.65
CA HIS A 78 -19.31 3.59 11.93
C HIS A 78 -20.37 4.02 12.95
N ILE A 79 -20.59 5.32 13.09
CA ILE A 79 -21.52 5.89 14.09
C ILE A 79 -22.63 6.61 13.32
N VAL A 80 -23.87 6.20 13.55
CA VAL A 80 -25.07 6.85 12.99
C VAL A 80 -25.73 7.65 14.11
N LEU A 81 -25.95 8.94 13.87
CA LEU A 81 -26.72 9.80 14.77
C LEU A 81 -28.12 9.99 14.17
N GLY A 82 -29.16 9.71 14.95
CA GLY A 82 -30.56 9.91 14.58
C GLY A 82 -31.31 10.67 15.67
N GLY A 83 -32.16 11.63 15.28
CA GLY A 83 -33.03 12.40 16.17
C GLY A 83 -32.29 13.36 17.14
N GLY A 84 -32.56 14.66 17.03
CA GLY A 84 -32.25 15.67 18.06
C GLY A 84 -30.80 16.17 18.18
N VAL A 85 -29.79 15.41 17.74
CA VAL A 85 -28.36 15.83 17.86
C VAL A 85 -27.92 16.80 16.75
N MET A 86 -28.77 17.06 15.76
CA MET A 86 -28.51 18.00 14.67
C MET A 86 -29.19 19.35 14.95
N THR A 87 -28.82 20.03 16.03
CA THR A 87 -29.35 21.36 16.31
C THR A 87 -28.66 22.39 15.41
N PHE A 88 -29.16 22.58 14.19
CA PHE A 88 -28.88 23.81 13.44
C PHE A 88 -29.58 24.96 14.17
N LYS A 89 -28.86 25.66 15.06
CA LYS A 89 -29.27 27.01 15.47
C LYS A 89 -29.19 27.89 14.23
N ARG A 90 -30.33 28.15 13.59
CA ARG A 90 -30.45 29.31 12.70
C ARG A 90 -30.39 30.56 13.58
N SER A 91 -29.33 31.35 13.41
CA SER A 91 -29.27 32.72 13.95
C SER A 91 -30.43 33.51 13.36
N ALA A 92 -31.21 34.15 14.23
CA ALA A 92 -31.99 35.32 13.87
C ALA A 92 -31.06 36.49 13.54
#